data_AF-A0A6I1QGU5-F1
#
_entry.id   AF-A0A6I1QGU5-F1
#
_cell.length_a   1.000
_cell.length_b   1.000
_cell.length_c   1.000
_cell.angle_alpha   90.00
_cell.angle_beta   90.00
_cell.angle_gamma   90.00
#
_symmetry.space_group_name_H-M   'P 1'
#
loop_
_entity.id
_entity.type
_entity.pdbx_description
1 polymer ?
#
loop_
_entity_poly.entity_id
_entity_poly.type
_entity_poly.pdbx_seq_one_letter_code
_entity_poly.pdbx_strand_id
1 'polypeptide(L)' 'MPAILVRNLDDDLVERLKARAEASARSLQAEVRLILEEAVGRRTLDPKARAALARRLTATTRGTKQTDSAELIREDRER' A
#
# COMPACT_ATOMS: atom_id res chain seq x y z
N MET A 1 -9.36 -10.16 -20.36
CA MET A 1 -8.70 -10.10 -19.04
C MET A 1 -8.42 -11.52 -18.58
N PRO A 2 -7.25 -11.82 -18.00
CA PRO A 2 -7.03 -13.12 -17.36
C PRO A 2 -7.97 -13.26 -16.17
N ALA A 3 -8.49 -14.47 -15.94
CA ALA A 3 -9.37 -14.79 -14.83
C ALA A 3 -8.92 -16.09 -14.17
N ILE A 4 -9.11 -16.20 -12.85
CA ILE A 4 -8.79 -17.38 -12.07
C ILE A 4 -10.09 -17.87 -11.43
N LEU A 5 -10.41 -19.15 -11.64
CA LEU A 5 -11.50 -19.83 -10.94
C LEU A 5 -10.92 -20.63 -9.78
N VAL A 6 -11.21 -20.21 -8.56
CA VAL A 6 -10.86 -20.96 -7.34
C VAL A 6 -12.07 -21.81 -6.96
N ARG A 7 -11.92 -23.13 -6.99
CA ARG A 7 -12.98 -24.09 -6.64
C ARG A 7 -12.81 -24.58 -5.21
N ASN A 8 -13.87 -25.12 -4.63
CA ASN A 8 -13.89 -25.75 -3.30
C ASN A 8 -13.42 -24.79 -2.19
N LEU A 9 -13.94 -23.55 -2.19
CA LEU A 9 -13.76 -22.65 -1.07
C LEU A 9 -14.79 -22.98 0.02
N ASP A 10 -14.35 -22.98 1.27
CA ASP A 10 -15.25 -23.12 2.40
C ASP A 10 -16.22 -21.93 2.48
N ASP A 11 -17.49 -22.20 2.77
CA ASP A 11 -18.52 -21.15 2.83
C ASP A 11 -18.18 -20.09 3.89
N ASP A 12 -17.62 -20.49 5.03
CA ASP A 12 -17.14 -19.57 6.08
C ASP A 12 -16.08 -18.59 5.55
N LEU A 13 -15.16 -19.08 4.72
CA LEU A 13 -14.12 -18.24 4.11
C LEU A 13 -14.73 -17.22 3.15
N VAL A 14 -15.73 -17.63 2.37
CA VAL A 14 -16.45 -16.73 1.44
C VAL A 14 -17.17 -15.62 2.22
N GLU A 15 -17.84 -15.95 3.32
CA GLU A 15 -18.54 -14.96 4.14
C GLU A 15 -17.57 -13.97 4.80
N ARG A 16 -16.43 -14.46 5.31
CA ARG A 16 -15.37 -13.58 5.85
C ARG A 16 -14.80 -12.64 4.80
N LEU A 17 -14.64 -13.10 3.56
CA LEU A 17 -14.18 -12.25 2.45
C LEU A 17 -15.22 -11.19 2.07
N LYS A 18 -16.51 -11.54 2.07
CA LYS A 18 -17.60 -10.57 1.84
C LYS A 18 -17.63 -9.49 2.92
N ALA A 19 -17.62 -9.89 4.19
CA ALA A 19 -17.61 -8.95 5.32
C ALA A 19 -16.41 -8.00 5.26
N ARG A 20 -15.23 -8.52 4.89
CA ARG A 20 -14.02 -7.70 4.69
C ARG A 20 -14.15 -6.73 3.52
N ALA A 21 -14.76 -7.15 2.41
CA ALA A 21 -14.98 -6.31 1.25
C ALA A 21 -15.96 -5.16 1.57
N GLU A 22 -17.05 -5.45 2.28
CA GLU A 22 -18.03 -4.47 2.76
C GLU A 22 -17.38 -3.44 3.70
N ALA A 23 -16.61 -3.91 4.68
CA ALA A 23 -15.87 -3.04 5.61
C ALA A 23 -14.87 -2.12 4.88
N SER A 24 -14.34 -2.56 3.74
CA SER A 24 -13.41 -1.79 2.90
C SER A 24 -14.12 -0.95 1.82
N ALA A 25 -15.45 -0.97 1.77
CA ALA A 25 -16.26 -0.35 0.71
C ALA A 25 -15.83 -0.75 -0.71
N ARG A 26 -15.47 -2.03 -0.90
CA ARG A 26 -15.02 -2.60 -2.17
C ARG A 26 -15.90 -3.78 -2.57
N SER A 27 -15.90 -4.11 -3.86
CA SER A 27 -16.48 -5.37 -4.32
C SER A 27 -15.63 -6.56 -3.85
N LEU A 28 -16.25 -7.72 -3.68
CA LEU A 28 -15.55 -8.97 -3.34
C LEU A 28 -14.40 -9.26 -4.32
N GLN A 29 -14.64 -9.06 -5.61
CA GLN A 29 -13.62 -9.26 -6.65
C GLN A 29 -12.43 -8.29 -6.50
N ALA A 30 -12.69 -7.04 -6.13
CA ALA A 30 -11.63 -6.06 -5.89
C ALA A 30 -10.82 -6.39 -4.63
N GLU A 31 -11.48 -6.83 -3.56
CA GLU A 31 -10.81 -7.23 -2.32
C GLU A 31 -9.95 -8.49 -2.52
N VAL A 32 -10.47 -9.53 -3.19
CA VAL A 32 -9.69 -10.72 -3.54
C VAL A 32 -8.50 -10.37 -4.43
N ARG A 33 -8.67 -9.46 -5.40
CA ARG A 33 -7.57 -8.99 -6.24
C ARG A 33 -6.47 -8.35 -5.40
N LEU A 34 -6.84 -7.49 -4.45
CA LEU A 34 -5.89 -6.83 -3.56
C LEU A 34 -5.15 -7.83 -2.67
N ILE A 35 -5.87 -8.79 -2.08
CA ILE A 35 -5.27 -9.84 -1.25
C ILE A 35 -4.24 -10.63 -2.06
N LEU A 36 -4.56 -10.98 -3.30
CA LEU A 36 -3.60 -11.65 -4.19
C LEU A 36 -2.40 -10.75 -4.47
N GLU A 37 -2.60 -9.49 -4.86
CA GLU A 37 -1.52 -8.51 -5.11
C GLU A 37 -0.60 -8.33 -3.89
N GLU A 38 -1.16 -8.33 -2.67
CA GLU A 38 -0.41 -8.23 -1.42
C GLU A 38 0.34 -9.52 -1.11
N ALA A 39 -0.30 -10.68 -1.29
CA ALA A 39 0.26 -11.99 -0.98
C ALA A 39 1.43 -12.38 -1.89
N VAL A 40 1.36 -12.08 -3.19
CA VAL A 40 2.52 -12.26 -4.09
C VAL A 40 3.52 -11.11 -3.99
N GLY A 41 3.20 -10.08 -3.20
CA GLY A 41 3.86 -8.79 -3.20
C GLY A 41 3.57 -8.02 -4.50
N ARG A 42 3.37 -6.70 -4.40
CA ARG A 42 3.38 -5.80 -5.58
C ARG A 42 4.75 -5.87 -6.19
N ARG A 43 4.99 -6.83 -7.10
CA ARG A 43 6.22 -7.08 -7.87
C ARG A 43 7.36 -6.28 -7.25
N THR A 44 7.76 -6.67 -6.02
CA THR A 44 8.54 -5.79 -5.14
C THR A 44 9.64 -5.22 -6.00
N LEU A 45 9.69 -3.90 -6.15
CA LEU A 45 10.81 -3.24 -6.84
C LEU A 45 12.05 -4.00 -6.39
N ASP A 46 12.75 -4.59 -7.37
CA ASP A 46 13.98 -5.35 -7.15
C ASP A 46 14.73 -4.65 -6.01
N PRO A 47 15.13 -5.35 -4.92
CA PRO A 47 15.84 -4.72 -3.81
C PRO A 47 16.91 -3.71 -4.27
N LYS A 48 17.57 -3.96 -5.41
CA LYS A 48 18.48 -3.01 -6.07
C LYS A 48 17.77 -1.77 -6.61
N ALA A 49 16.65 -1.92 -7.31
CA ALA A 49 15.81 -0.81 -7.78
C ALA A 49 15.26 0.04 -6.62
N ARG A 50 14.85 -0.58 -5.49
CA ARG A 50 14.48 0.17 -4.27
C ARG A 50 15.66 0.95 -3.70
N ALA A 51 16.82 0.32 -3.58
CA ALA A 51 18.02 0.99 -3.08
C ALA A 51 18.44 2.15 -4.01
N ALA A 52 18.33 1.98 -5.33
CA ALA A 52 18.62 3.01 -6.31
C ALA A 52 17.64 4.19 -6.21
N LEU A 53 16.33 3.91 -6.07
CA LEU A 53 15.32 4.95 -5.87
C LEU A 53 15.55 5.72 -4.56
N ALA A 54 15.81 5.01 -3.46
CA ALA A 54 16.11 5.62 -2.18
C ALA A 54 17.34 6.54 -2.28
N ARG A 55 18.43 6.06 -2.89
CA ARG A 55 19.64 6.87 -3.13
C ARG A 55 19.35 8.12 -3.98
N ARG A 56 18.51 8.00 -5.01
CA ARG A 56 18.11 9.14 -5.86
C ARG A 56 17.32 10.18 -5.05
N LEU A 57 16.37 9.75 -4.24
CA LEU A 57 15.59 10.65 -3.37
C LEU A 57 16.47 11.33 -2.33
N THR A 58 17.37 10.58 -1.67
CA THR A 58 18.33 11.16 -0.73
C THR A 58 19.28 12.14 -1.42
N ALA A 59 19.67 11.90 -2.67
CA ALA A 59 20.51 12.83 -3.42
C ALA A 59 19.80 14.15 -3.73
N THR A 60 18.48 14.13 -3.98
CA THR A 60 17.71 15.35 -4.26
C THR A 60 17.58 16.30 -3.07
N THR A 61 17.70 15.79 -1.84
CA THR A 61 17.59 16.58 -0.60
C THR A 61 18.92 16.73 0.13
N ARG A 62 20.01 16.15 -0.42
CA ARG A 62 21.33 16.20 0.19
C ARG A 62 21.84 17.65 0.19
N GLY A 63 22.17 18.14 1.38
CA GLY A 63 22.69 19.51 1.57
C GLY A 63 21.61 20.59 1.68
N THR A 64 20.33 20.24 1.51
CA THR A 64 19.22 21.15 1.79
C THR A 64 18.97 21.18 3.29
N LYS A 65 19.09 22.35 3.92
CA LYS A 65 18.69 22.54 5.32
C LYS A 65 17.18 22.30 5.43
N GLN A 66 16.80 21.23 6.11
CA GLN A 66 15.39 20.93 6.39
C GLN A 66 14.98 21.68 7.66
N THR A 67 13.79 22.27 7.65
CA THR A 67 13.18 22.82 8.87
C THR A 67 12.48 21.69 9.61
N ASP A 68 12.59 21.67 10.94
CA ASP A 68 11.85 20.69 11.73
C ASP A 68 10.35 20.94 11.56
N SER A 69 9.63 19.88 11.18
CA SER A 69 8.18 19.88 11.09
C SER A 69 7.51 20.38 12.38
N ALA A 70 8.11 20.13 13.55
CA ALA A 70 7.57 20.58 14.84
C ALA A 70 7.64 22.10 15.05
N GLU A 71 8.54 22.80 14.35
CA GLU A 71 8.58 24.28 14.34
C GLU A 71 7.45 24.83 13.46
N LEU A 72 7.29 24.27 12.25
CA LEU A 72 6.23 24.67 11.32
C LEU A 72 4.82 24.48 11.91
N ILE A 73 4.60 23.36 12.60
CA ILE A 73 3.32 23.07 13.26
C ILE A 73 3.06 24.04 14.43
N ARG A 74 4.10 24.51 15.12
CA ARG A 74 3.95 25.51 16.19
C ARG A 74 3.57 26.88 15.63
N GLU A 75 4.25 27.35 14.58
CA GLU A 75 3.90 28.60 13.89
C GLU A 75 2.44 28.59 13.40
N ASP A 76 1.96 27.49 12.84
CA ASP A 76 0.58 27.37 12.34
C ASP A 76 -0.47 27.42 13.46
N ARG A 77 -0.15 26.91 14.65
CA ARG A 77 -1.05 26.93 15.83
C ARG A 77 -1.11 28.29 16.52
N GLU A 78 -0.12 29.14 16.32
CA GLU A 78 -0.03 30.48 16.91
C GLU A 78 -0.68 31.56 16.01
N ARG A 79 -1.28 31.16 14.89
CA ARG A 79 -2.01 32.00 13.92
C ARG A 79 -3.52 32.06 14.20
#